data_AF-A0AAD6WTQ4-F1
#
_entry.id   AF-A0AAD6WTQ4-F1
#
_cell.length_a   1.000
_cell.length_b   1.000
_cell.length_c   1.000
_cell.angle_alpha   90.00
_cell.angle_beta   90.00
_cell.angle_gamma   90.00
#
_symmetry.space_group_name_H-M   'P 1'
#
loop_
_entity.id
_entity.type
_entity.pdbx_description
1 polymer ?
#
loop_
_entity_poly.entity_id
_entity_poly.type
_entity_poly.pdbx_seq_one_letter_code
_entity_poly.pdbx_strand_id
1 'polypeptide(L)'
;MKTDLIYMTNDEPFDTLKAQILVRIAAVYAPDKLNFDDYNVSFTVPRLVKDAIGLDAQSYTHLLKNAQKMDDPAVKILIDPKPDRLPTNPDKENEQHISKQGGKAKKASTQVPREDRILPANAALNEKIGILRARWACPNPGGPCGSDFCFVKPDGEGHFPLSHEHFNVWGVSWLKGSNFADENKPPNDKLFDGISTDSLGARSPLLQRRLELQNQRNAPPAPSMPQITINLPDMMRQQFQPPPPLPLQPALPALTHESVPMLVPHPLVPGPKLDINVFCQNYNLDPEIAARFLEHKYRTTDSFRYIEVKELKELGFAAGEIAELRAAIAAWAT
;
A
#
# COMPACT_ATOMS: atom_id res chain seq x y z
N MET A 1 -7.41 -0.56 -7.25
CA MET A 1 -8.57 0.36 -7.18
C MET A 1 -9.34 -0.01 -5.93
N LYS A 2 -9.46 0.91 -4.96
CA LYS A 2 -10.21 0.63 -3.73
C LYS A 2 -11.66 1.00 -3.98
N THR A 3 -12.54 0.06 -3.73
CA THR A 3 -13.98 0.26 -3.90
C THR A 3 -14.60 0.31 -2.51
N ASP A 4 -15.39 1.34 -2.22
CA ASP A 4 -16.11 1.48 -0.95
C ASP A 4 -17.60 1.68 -1.22
N LEU A 5 -18.43 1.23 -0.29
CA LEU A 5 -19.89 1.27 -0.41
C LEU A 5 -20.46 2.38 0.48
N ILE A 6 -21.36 3.17 -0.12
CA ILE A 6 -22.19 4.13 0.60
C ILE A 6 -23.65 3.72 0.40
N TYR A 7 -24.37 3.64 1.52
CA TYR A 7 -25.81 3.47 1.53
C TYR A 7 -26.44 4.84 1.65
N MET A 8 -27.37 5.16 0.74
CA MET A 8 -28.07 6.42 0.75
C MET A 8 -29.57 6.21 0.98
N THR A 9 -30.23 7.22 1.53
CA THR A 9 -31.70 7.29 1.53
C THR A 9 -32.18 8.15 0.37
N ASN A 10 -33.39 7.89 -0.15
CA ASN A 10 -33.93 8.61 -1.32
C ASN A 10 -34.10 10.11 -1.08
N ASP A 11 -34.24 10.53 0.19
CA ASP A 11 -34.50 11.90 0.61
C ASP A 11 -33.25 12.58 1.20
N GLU A 12 -32.08 11.98 1.01
CA GLU A 12 -30.84 12.49 1.58
C GLU A 12 -30.40 13.79 0.87
N PRO A 13 -30.09 14.87 1.61
CA PRO A 13 -29.66 16.11 0.99
C PRO A 13 -28.25 15.97 0.42
N PHE A 14 -27.96 16.76 -0.62
CA PHE A 14 -26.67 16.72 -1.33
C PHE A 14 -25.47 16.93 -0.39
N ASP A 15 -25.61 17.80 0.62
CA ASP A 15 -24.55 18.07 1.59
C ASP A 15 -24.19 16.84 2.44
N THR A 16 -25.15 15.94 2.71
CA THR A 16 -24.87 14.70 3.43
C THR A 16 -24.07 13.73 2.56
N LEU A 17 -24.42 13.58 1.28
CA LEU A 17 -23.60 12.81 0.34
C LEU A 17 -22.19 13.40 0.22
N LYS A 18 -22.09 14.72 0.10
CA LYS A 18 -20.82 15.45 0.06
C LYS A 18 -19.96 15.12 1.28
N ALA A 19 -20.52 15.22 2.48
CA ALA A 19 -19.83 14.88 3.72
C ALA A 19 -19.39 13.40 3.76
N GLN A 20 -20.24 12.47 3.33
CA GLN A 20 -19.88 11.05 3.29
C GLN A 20 -18.74 10.77 2.30
N ILE A 21 -18.75 11.38 1.11
CA ILE A 21 -17.65 11.29 0.14
C ILE A 21 -16.36 11.80 0.77
N LEU A 22 -16.39 12.95 1.43
CA LEU A 22 -15.23 13.53 2.12
C LEU A 22 -14.70 12.62 3.22
N VAL A 23 -15.57 12.01 4.04
CA VAL A 23 -15.15 11.02 5.07
C VAL A 23 -14.44 9.82 4.44
N ARG A 24 -14.91 9.34 3.27
CA ARG A 24 -14.24 8.25 2.55
C ARG A 24 -12.89 8.67 1.98
N ILE A 25 -12.79 9.88 1.42
CA ILE A 25 -11.53 10.45 0.94
C ILE A 25 -10.54 10.55 2.11
N ALA A 26 -10.97 11.09 3.26
CA ALA A 26 -10.14 11.22 4.45
C ALA A 26 -9.63 9.86 4.94
N ALA A 27 -10.49 8.85 5.01
CA ALA A 27 -10.13 7.50 5.42
C ALA A 27 -9.15 6.79 4.47
N VAL A 28 -9.11 7.18 3.19
CA VAL A 28 -8.25 6.54 2.18
C VAL A 28 -6.94 7.29 1.96
N TYR A 29 -6.98 8.61 1.97
CA TYR A 29 -5.84 9.47 1.61
C TYR A 29 -5.24 10.25 2.77
N ALA A 30 -5.93 10.38 3.91
CA ALA A 30 -5.52 11.17 5.06
C ALA A 30 -4.94 12.57 4.69
N PRO A 31 -5.65 13.39 3.91
CA PRO A 31 -5.14 14.69 3.48
C PRO A 31 -5.13 15.70 4.65
N ASP A 32 -4.15 16.60 4.67
CA ASP A 32 -4.03 17.65 5.70
C ASP A 32 -5.22 18.62 5.72
N LYS A 33 -5.79 18.89 4.54
CA LYS A 33 -6.99 19.72 4.38
C LYS A 33 -7.98 19.02 3.48
N LEU A 34 -9.22 18.92 3.95
CA LEU A 34 -10.29 18.22 3.28
C LEU A 34 -11.30 19.25 2.73
N ASN A 35 -11.22 19.53 1.43
CA ASN A 35 -12.20 20.38 0.75
C ASN A 35 -12.71 19.67 -0.51
N PHE A 36 -14.03 19.65 -0.70
CA PHE A 36 -14.66 18.99 -1.84
C PHE A 36 -14.28 19.65 -3.17
N ASP A 37 -14.05 20.96 -3.17
CA ASP A 37 -13.73 21.71 -4.39
C ASP A 37 -12.36 21.34 -4.97
N ASP A 38 -11.51 20.67 -4.18
CA ASP A 38 -10.20 20.18 -4.59
C ASP A 38 -10.29 18.84 -5.35
N TYR A 39 -11.50 18.29 -5.53
CA TYR A 39 -11.75 17.05 -6.25
C TYR A 39 -12.72 17.26 -7.42
N ASN A 40 -12.46 16.58 -8.53
CA ASN A 40 -13.42 16.32 -9.59
C ASN A 40 -14.21 15.08 -9.22
N VAL A 41 -15.44 15.28 -8.76
CA VAL A 41 -16.36 14.19 -8.43
C VAL A 41 -17.33 14.03 -9.60
N SER A 42 -17.42 12.81 -10.14
CA SER A 42 -18.35 12.48 -11.21
C SER A 42 -19.04 11.15 -10.93
N PHE A 43 -20.16 10.88 -11.60
CA PHE A 43 -20.89 9.63 -11.43
C PHE A 43 -21.32 9.00 -12.75
N THR A 44 -21.50 7.69 -12.74
CA THR A 44 -22.14 6.91 -13.80
C THR A 44 -23.25 6.05 -13.22
N VAL A 45 -24.31 5.88 -14.01
CA VAL A 45 -25.45 5.01 -13.67
C VAL A 45 -25.45 3.88 -14.69
N PRO A 46 -25.14 2.63 -14.29
CA PRO A 46 -25.07 1.50 -15.20
C PRO A 46 -26.31 1.45 -16.11
N ARG A 47 -26.08 1.31 -17.42
CA ARG A 47 -27.10 1.24 -18.48
C ARG A 47 -27.84 2.54 -18.81
N LEU A 48 -27.98 3.48 -17.87
CA LEU A 48 -28.71 4.74 -18.09
C LEU A 48 -27.78 5.90 -18.49
N VAL A 49 -26.61 5.99 -17.85
CA VAL A 49 -25.65 7.10 -18.04
C VAL A 49 -24.27 6.47 -18.24
N LYS A 50 -23.87 6.30 -19.50
CA LYS A 50 -22.59 5.67 -19.87
C LYS A 50 -21.40 6.59 -19.63
N ASP A 51 -21.56 7.88 -19.92
CA ASP A 51 -20.52 8.89 -19.75
C ASP A 51 -20.58 9.49 -18.35
N ALA A 52 -19.42 9.72 -17.73
CA ALA A 52 -19.36 10.28 -16.39
C ALA A 52 -19.86 11.73 -16.38
N ILE A 53 -20.85 12.01 -15.53
CA ILE A 53 -21.40 13.37 -15.35
C ILE A 53 -20.82 13.95 -14.07
N GLY A 54 -20.39 15.22 -14.10
CA GLY A 54 -19.93 15.95 -12.91
C GLY A 54 -21.01 15.99 -11.83
N LEU A 55 -20.62 15.73 -10.58
CA LEU A 55 -21.52 15.70 -9.44
C LEU A 55 -21.64 17.10 -8.81
N ASP A 56 -22.80 17.72 -8.95
CA ASP A 56 -23.16 19.00 -8.35
C ASP A 56 -24.60 18.95 -7.80
N ALA A 57 -25.09 20.04 -7.21
CA ALA A 57 -26.42 20.09 -6.61
C ALA A 57 -27.56 19.82 -7.62
N GLN A 58 -27.40 20.19 -8.90
CA GLN A 58 -28.41 19.96 -9.92
C GLN A 58 -28.35 18.52 -10.42
N SER A 59 -27.15 18.03 -10.76
CA SER A 59 -26.93 16.67 -11.27
C SER A 59 -27.20 15.59 -10.22
N TYR A 60 -27.11 15.92 -8.93
CA TYR A 60 -27.52 15.05 -7.83
C TYR A 60 -28.99 14.63 -7.92
N THR A 61 -29.90 15.54 -8.28
CA THR A 61 -31.32 15.19 -8.46
C THR A 61 -31.53 14.22 -9.64
N HIS A 62 -30.70 14.33 -10.68
CA HIS A 62 -30.71 13.40 -11.81
C HIS A 62 -30.16 12.03 -11.41
N LEU A 63 -29.13 12.00 -10.56
CA LEU A 63 -28.58 10.77 -9.98
C LEU A 63 -29.68 10.00 -9.23
N LEU A 64 -30.38 10.64 -8.29
CA LEU A 64 -31.44 10.00 -7.51
C LEU A 64 -32.60 9.50 -8.39
N LYS A 65 -33.09 10.34 -9.31
CA LYS A 65 -34.17 9.96 -10.25
C LYS A 65 -33.81 8.79 -11.14
N ASN A 66 -32.54 8.68 -11.56
CA ASN A 66 -32.09 7.58 -12.41
C ASN A 66 -31.83 6.30 -11.61
N ALA A 67 -31.28 6.42 -10.39
CA ALA A 67 -31.09 5.28 -9.50
C ALA A 67 -32.43 4.61 -9.15
N GLN A 68 -33.47 5.40 -8.85
CA GLN A 68 -34.81 4.89 -8.53
C GLN A 68 -35.50 4.11 -9.67
N LYS A 69 -35.06 4.29 -10.92
CA LYS A 69 -35.60 3.56 -12.07
C LYS A 69 -34.97 2.17 -12.24
N MET A 70 -33.98 1.83 -11.42
CA MET A 70 -33.30 0.54 -11.48
C MET A 70 -33.89 -0.41 -10.43
N ASP A 71 -34.07 -1.68 -10.82
CA ASP A 71 -34.49 -2.74 -9.89
C ASP A 71 -33.44 -2.97 -8.78
N ASP A 72 -32.16 -2.79 -9.12
CA ASP A 72 -31.03 -2.79 -8.19
C ASP A 72 -30.28 -1.44 -8.31
N PRO A 73 -30.60 -0.45 -7.47
CA PRO A 73 -30.04 0.88 -7.57
C PRO A 73 -28.55 0.87 -7.20
N ALA A 74 -27.72 0.81 -8.23
CA ALA A 74 -26.27 0.88 -8.13
C ALA A 74 -25.74 2.09 -8.89
N VAL A 75 -25.08 3.02 -8.19
CA VAL A 75 -24.43 4.19 -8.81
C VAL A 75 -22.93 4.10 -8.59
N LYS A 76 -22.14 4.42 -9.62
CA LYS A 76 -20.69 4.45 -9.52
C LYS A 76 -20.21 5.89 -9.41
N ILE A 77 -19.58 6.24 -8.30
CA ILE A 77 -18.95 7.55 -8.11
C ILE A 77 -17.44 7.42 -8.38
N LEU A 78 -16.92 8.36 -9.17
CA LEU A 78 -15.53 8.52 -9.55
C LEU A 78 -15.00 9.82 -8.92
N ILE A 79 -13.83 9.75 -8.31
CA ILE A 79 -13.23 10.88 -7.59
C ILE A 79 -11.79 11.04 -8.05
N ASP A 80 -11.49 12.18 -8.66
CA ASP A 80 -10.16 12.54 -9.15
C ASP A 80 -9.72 13.89 -8.55
N PRO A 81 -8.66 14.00 -7.72
CA PRO A 81 -8.16 15.28 -7.24
C PRO A 81 -7.74 16.21 -8.39
N LYS A 82 -8.00 17.51 -8.22
CA LYS A 82 -7.59 18.54 -9.18
C LYS A 82 -6.09 18.83 -9.03
N PRO A 83 -5.35 18.97 -10.14
CA PRO A 83 -3.90 19.18 -10.11
C PRO A 83 -3.48 20.57 -9.59
N ASP A 84 -4.32 21.60 -9.70
CA ASP A 84 -3.94 23.02 -9.52
C ASP A 84 -3.79 23.51 -8.07
N ARG A 85 -3.96 22.63 -7.07
CA ARG A 85 -3.87 23.00 -5.64
C ARG A 85 -2.97 22.08 -4.81
N LEU A 86 -2.09 21.34 -5.47
CA LEU A 86 -1.01 20.68 -4.74
C LEU A 86 -0.09 21.77 -4.18
N PRO A 87 0.28 21.73 -2.88
CA PRO A 87 1.29 22.62 -2.35
C PRO A 87 2.58 22.36 -3.15
N THR A 88 2.95 23.34 -3.97
CA THR A 88 4.22 23.35 -4.68
C THR A 88 5.30 23.33 -3.61
N ASN A 89 5.94 22.18 -3.38
CA ASN A 89 7.24 22.16 -2.73
C ASN A 89 8.18 22.96 -3.64
N PRO A 90 8.80 24.06 -3.17
CA PRO A 90 9.60 24.94 -4.02
C PRO A 90 10.93 24.32 -4.51
N ASP A 91 11.26 23.09 -4.12
CA ASP A 91 12.50 22.42 -4.53
C ASP A 91 12.21 21.19 -5.40
N LYS A 92 12.07 21.42 -6.71
CA LYS A 92 12.56 20.55 -7.80
C LYS A 92 12.20 21.16 -9.15
N GLU A 93 13.01 22.13 -9.57
CA GLU A 93 13.27 22.31 -10.99
C GLU A 93 13.91 21.03 -11.52
N ASN A 94 13.20 20.33 -12.41
CA ASN A 94 13.67 19.88 -13.72
C ASN A 94 12.84 18.65 -14.12
N GLU A 95 11.98 18.77 -15.13
CA GLU A 95 12.10 17.93 -16.32
C GLU A 95 11.15 18.37 -17.43
N GLN A 96 11.72 18.40 -18.62
CA GLN A 96 11.25 19.07 -19.81
C GLN A 96 10.13 18.30 -20.52
N HIS A 97 9.15 19.09 -20.97
CA HIS A 97 8.21 18.76 -22.02
C HIS A 97 8.92 18.19 -23.26
N ILE A 98 8.60 16.95 -23.65
CA ILE A 98 8.82 16.49 -25.02
C ILE A 98 7.47 16.20 -25.66
N SER A 99 7.10 17.08 -26.58
CA SER A 99 5.96 16.98 -27.47
C SER A 99 6.14 15.81 -28.44
N LYS A 100 5.07 15.03 -28.61
CA LYS A 100 4.97 13.97 -29.61
C LYS A 100 4.77 14.60 -31.00
N GLN A 101 5.76 14.47 -31.87
CA GLN A 101 5.54 14.47 -33.32
C GLN A 101 5.89 13.10 -33.90
N GLY A 102 4.97 12.56 -34.69
CA GLY A 102 5.06 11.25 -35.29
C GLY A 102 6.15 11.18 -36.36
N GLY A 103 7.03 10.19 -36.22
CA GLY A 103 7.96 9.75 -37.24
C GLY A 103 7.98 8.23 -37.29
N LYS A 104 7.80 7.67 -38.49
CA LYS A 104 7.81 6.22 -38.75
C LYS A 104 9.14 5.61 -38.28
N ALA A 105 9.09 4.76 -37.25
CA ALA A 105 10.27 4.08 -36.72
C ALA A 105 10.73 2.96 -37.68
N LYS A 106 12.00 3.05 -38.12
CA LYS A 106 12.73 1.94 -38.72
C LYS A 106 12.96 0.87 -37.64
N LYS A 107 12.70 -0.40 -37.97
CA LYS A 107 12.98 -1.56 -37.10
C LYS A 107 14.47 -1.56 -36.71
N ALA A 108 14.76 -1.20 -35.46
CA ALA A 108 16.07 -1.38 -34.88
C ALA A 108 16.31 -2.89 -34.66
N SER A 109 17.49 -3.35 -35.08
CA SER A 109 17.99 -4.69 -34.81
C SER A 109 18.02 -4.96 -33.31
N THR A 110 17.50 -6.12 -32.91
CA THR A 110 17.42 -6.60 -31.52
C THR A 110 18.80 -6.96 -30.99
N GLN A 111 19.64 -5.97 -30.68
CA GLN A 111 20.80 -6.22 -29.85
C GLN A 111 20.34 -6.41 -28.40
N VAL A 112 20.78 -7.51 -27.78
CA VAL A 112 20.57 -7.77 -26.35
C VAL A 112 21.15 -6.59 -25.56
N PRO A 113 20.36 -5.93 -24.70
CA PRO A 113 20.84 -4.83 -23.87
C PRO A 113 22.07 -5.25 -23.07
N ARG A 114 23.06 -4.36 -22.99
CA ARG A 114 24.26 -4.57 -22.17
C ARG A 114 23.87 -4.69 -20.69
N GLU A 115 24.58 -5.54 -19.96
CA GLU A 115 24.27 -5.89 -18.55
C GLU A 115 24.25 -4.68 -17.61
N ASP A 116 25.04 -3.64 -17.90
CA ASP A 116 25.12 -2.37 -17.16
C ASP A 116 23.84 -1.53 -17.22
N ARG A 117 22.90 -1.85 -18.14
CA ARG A 117 21.61 -1.16 -18.28
C ARG A 117 20.43 -1.92 -17.69
N ILE A 118 20.65 -3.09 -17.12
CA ILE A 118 19.60 -3.89 -16.50
C ILE A 118 19.42 -3.41 -15.07
N LEU A 119 18.22 -2.91 -14.73
CA LEU A 119 17.89 -2.51 -13.37
C LEU A 119 18.18 -3.67 -12.39
N PRO A 120 18.73 -3.42 -11.18
CA PRO A 120 19.07 -4.48 -10.22
C PRO A 120 17.92 -5.45 -9.92
N ALA A 121 16.68 -4.95 -9.90
CA ALA A 121 15.47 -5.78 -9.73
C ALA A 121 15.26 -6.79 -10.88
N ASN A 122 15.62 -6.41 -12.11
CA ASN A 122 15.50 -7.30 -13.27
C ASN A 122 16.64 -8.34 -13.30
N ALA A 123 17.81 -8.03 -12.72
CA ALA A 123 18.90 -9.00 -12.60
C ALA A 123 18.50 -10.19 -11.71
N ALA A 124 17.92 -9.92 -10.54
CA ALA A 124 17.41 -10.97 -9.64
C ALA A 124 16.30 -11.81 -10.29
N LEU A 125 15.39 -11.18 -11.04
CA LEU A 125 14.34 -11.89 -11.78
C LEU A 125 14.92 -12.80 -12.87
N ASN A 126 15.87 -12.29 -13.66
CA ASN A 126 16.53 -13.04 -14.73
C ASN A 126 17.31 -14.24 -14.18
N GLU A 127 17.96 -14.09 -13.02
CA GLU A 127 18.63 -15.19 -12.31
C GLU A 127 17.63 -16.30 -11.97
N LYS A 128 16.47 -15.97 -11.38
CA LYS A 128 15.44 -16.98 -11.05
C LYS A 128 14.85 -17.63 -12.30
N ILE A 129 14.62 -16.87 -13.37
CA ILE A 129 14.16 -17.41 -14.65
C ILE A 129 15.21 -18.38 -15.23
N GLY A 130 16.50 -18.07 -15.12
CA GLY A 130 17.58 -18.95 -15.55
C GLY A 130 17.57 -20.29 -14.82
N ILE A 131 17.43 -20.26 -13.49
CA ILE A 131 17.31 -21.47 -12.65
C ILE A 131 16.09 -22.29 -13.06
N LEU A 132 14.92 -21.65 -13.21
CA LEU A 132 13.68 -22.34 -13.60
C LEU A 132 13.80 -23.00 -14.98
N ARG A 133 14.41 -22.33 -15.97
CA ARG A 133 14.62 -22.91 -17.31
C ARG A 133 15.58 -24.09 -17.28
N ALA A 134 16.64 -24.02 -16.49
CA ALA A 134 17.58 -25.12 -16.32
C ALA A 134 16.90 -26.33 -15.65
N ARG A 135 16.07 -26.08 -14.63
CA ARG A 135 15.34 -27.12 -13.88
C ARG A 135 14.26 -27.80 -14.71
N TRP A 136 13.50 -27.02 -15.48
CA TRP A 136 12.29 -27.46 -16.19
C TRP A 136 12.50 -27.63 -17.70
N ALA A 137 13.73 -27.90 -18.13
CA ALA A 137 14.00 -28.33 -19.49
C ALA A 137 13.20 -29.61 -19.79
N CYS A 138 12.50 -29.63 -20.92
CA CYS A 138 11.68 -30.77 -21.29
C CYS A 138 12.57 -32.02 -21.43
N PRO A 139 12.23 -33.15 -20.77
CA PRO A 139 13.03 -34.37 -20.88
C PRO A 139 12.95 -35.01 -22.27
N ASN A 140 12.00 -34.61 -23.12
CA ASN A 140 11.84 -35.13 -24.48
C ASN A 140 11.63 -34.00 -25.50
N PRO A 141 12.70 -33.22 -25.81
CA PRO A 141 12.63 -32.19 -26.83
C PRO A 141 12.42 -32.84 -28.20
N GLY A 142 11.30 -32.51 -28.87
CA GLY A 142 10.89 -33.13 -30.15
C GLY A 142 9.87 -34.27 -30.03
N GLY A 143 9.48 -34.64 -28.81
CA GLY A 143 8.31 -35.47 -28.57
C GLY A 143 6.98 -34.73 -28.75
N PRO A 144 5.85 -35.32 -28.34
CA PRO A 144 4.53 -34.70 -28.46
C PRO A 144 4.34 -33.41 -27.64
N CYS A 145 5.20 -33.06 -26.67
CA CYS A 145 5.12 -31.78 -25.91
C CYS A 145 5.32 -30.56 -26.83
N GLY A 146 6.10 -30.69 -27.92
CA GLY A 146 6.43 -29.61 -28.85
C GLY A 146 7.12 -28.38 -28.25
N SER A 147 7.42 -28.38 -26.94
CA SER A 147 8.00 -27.26 -26.22
C SER A 147 9.32 -27.64 -25.55
N ASP A 148 10.21 -26.66 -25.43
CA ASP A 148 11.56 -26.83 -24.89
C ASP A 148 11.56 -26.96 -23.36
N PHE A 149 10.49 -26.50 -22.71
CA PHE A 149 10.34 -26.50 -21.25
C PHE A 149 8.95 -27.02 -20.88
N CYS A 150 8.89 -28.04 -20.04
CA CYS A 150 7.62 -28.57 -19.55
C CYS A 150 7.71 -28.84 -18.03
N PHE A 151 6.66 -28.47 -17.28
CA PHE A 151 6.51 -28.86 -15.88
C PHE A 151 6.04 -30.31 -15.82
N VAL A 152 6.82 -31.18 -15.18
CA VAL A 152 6.51 -32.61 -15.06
C VAL A 152 5.64 -32.81 -13.82
N LYS A 153 4.44 -33.36 -13.99
CA LYS A 153 3.59 -33.69 -12.84
C LYS A 153 4.26 -34.79 -12.00
N PRO A 154 4.15 -34.74 -10.67
CA PRO A 154 4.77 -35.74 -9.79
C PRO A 154 4.23 -37.15 -10.05
N ASP A 155 3.01 -37.27 -10.58
CA ASP A 155 2.39 -38.54 -10.94
C ASP A 155 3.02 -39.20 -12.19
N GLY A 156 3.98 -38.53 -12.84
CA GLY A 156 4.72 -39.04 -14.00
C GLY A 156 3.92 -39.09 -15.30
N GLU A 157 2.59 -39.07 -15.24
CA GLU A 157 1.70 -39.07 -16.40
C GLU A 157 1.38 -37.64 -16.84
N GLY A 158 2.28 -37.08 -17.65
CA GLY A 158 2.04 -35.86 -18.41
C GLY A 158 2.89 -34.68 -17.97
N HIS A 159 3.08 -33.79 -18.94
CA HIS A 159 3.85 -32.56 -18.78
C HIS A 159 3.06 -31.35 -19.25
N PHE A 160 3.24 -30.23 -18.57
CA PHE A 160 2.56 -28.98 -18.86
C PHE A 160 3.55 -28.00 -19.52
N PRO A 161 3.33 -27.56 -20.77
CA PRO A 161 4.29 -26.73 -21.50
C PRO A 161 4.44 -25.35 -20.85
N LEU A 162 5.69 -24.93 -20.60
CA LEU A 162 6.01 -23.65 -19.97
C LEU A 162 6.47 -22.64 -21.02
N SER A 163 5.66 -21.59 -21.22
CA SER A 163 6.04 -20.44 -22.06
C SER A 163 6.90 -19.43 -21.30
N HIS A 164 7.43 -18.43 -22.01
CA HIS A 164 8.17 -17.32 -21.40
C HIS A 164 7.36 -16.58 -20.32
N GLU A 165 6.05 -16.45 -20.52
CA GLU A 165 5.15 -15.76 -19.58
C GLU A 165 5.02 -16.52 -18.25
N HIS A 166 5.00 -17.86 -18.30
CA HIS A 166 4.99 -18.70 -17.10
C HIS A 166 6.25 -18.47 -16.27
N PHE A 167 7.43 -18.43 -16.90
CA PHE A 167 8.69 -18.18 -16.18
C PHE A 167 8.75 -16.78 -15.56
N ASN A 168 8.22 -15.75 -16.23
CA ASN A 168 8.16 -14.40 -15.66
C ASN A 168 7.27 -14.37 -14.41
N VAL A 169 6.05 -14.93 -14.48
CA VAL A 169 5.12 -14.95 -13.35
C VAL A 169 5.67 -15.80 -12.19
N TRP A 170 6.31 -16.92 -12.51
CA TRP A 170 6.95 -17.78 -11.52
C TRP A 170 8.13 -17.08 -10.85
N GLY A 171 9.06 -16.51 -11.62
CA GLY A 171 10.23 -15.79 -11.09
C GLY A 171 9.84 -14.61 -10.20
N VAL A 172 8.85 -13.80 -10.61
CA VAL A 172 8.33 -12.69 -9.80
C VAL A 172 7.71 -13.19 -8.50
N SER A 173 6.98 -14.31 -8.54
CA SER A 173 6.37 -14.88 -7.34
C SER A 173 7.40 -15.49 -6.40
N TRP A 174 8.48 -16.07 -6.94
CA TRP A 174 9.59 -16.59 -6.15
C TRP A 174 10.32 -15.47 -5.39
N LEU A 175 10.52 -14.31 -6.03
CA LEU A 175 11.11 -13.13 -5.36
C LEU A 175 10.26 -12.59 -4.19
N LYS A 176 8.94 -12.88 -4.16
CA LYS A 176 8.06 -12.50 -3.03
C LYS A 176 8.20 -13.44 -1.83
N GLY A 177 8.88 -14.58 -1.98
CA GLY A 177 9.15 -15.56 -0.93
C GLY A 177 8.69 -16.98 -1.29
N SER A 178 9.31 -17.98 -0.65
CA SER A 178 9.10 -19.42 -0.89
C SER A 178 7.66 -19.89 -0.65
N ASN A 179 6.87 -19.15 0.13
CA ASN A 179 5.47 -19.46 0.36
C ASN A 179 4.61 -19.31 -0.91
N PHE A 180 5.01 -18.43 -1.84
CA PHE A 180 4.26 -18.13 -3.06
C PHE A 180 4.71 -18.98 -4.24
N ALA A 181 6.02 -19.13 -4.41
CA ALA A 181 6.63 -20.02 -5.38
C ALA A 181 8.06 -20.33 -4.97
N ASP A 182 8.55 -21.50 -5.38
CA ASP A 182 9.95 -21.89 -5.24
C ASP A 182 10.41 -22.59 -6.53
N GLU A 183 11.61 -23.18 -6.53
CA GLU A 183 12.17 -23.86 -7.70
C GLU A 183 11.27 -24.98 -8.26
N ASN A 184 10.60 -25.71 -7.37
CA ASN A 184 9.83 -26.90 -7.70
C ASN A 184 8.31 -26.65 -7.68
N LYS A 185 7.87 -25.52 -7.12
CA LYS A 185 6.48 -25.20 -6.84
C LYS A 185 6.03 -23.93 -7.58
N PRO A 186 5.23 -24.07 -8.66
CA PRO A 186 4.72 -22.92 -9.41
C PRO A 186 3.70 -22.11 -8.59
N PRO A 187 3.54 -20.80 -8.90
CA PRO A 187 2.58 -19.95 -8.20
C PRO A 187 1.14 -20.33 -8.53
N ASN A 188 0.23 -20.01 -7.62
CA ASN A 188 -1.21 -20.14 -7.83
C ASN A 188 -1.75 -18.99 -8.70
N ASP A 189 -1.48 -19.07 -10.00
CA ASP A 189 -1.91 -18.14 -11.04
C ASP A 189 -2.69 -18.88 -12.14
N LYS A 190 -3.55 -18.16 -12.87
CA LYS A 190 -4.41 -18.72 -13.93
C LYS A 190 -3.61 -19.37 -15.05
N LEU A 191 -2.38 -18.90 -15.28
CA LEU A 191 -1.47 -19.52 -16.25
C LEU A 191 -1.15 -20.97 -15.87
N PHE A 192 -1.32 -21.37 -14.61
CA PHE A 192 -1.04 -22.71 -14.11
C PHE A 192 -2.30 -23.54 -13.79
N ASP A 193 -3.50 -23.12 -14.25
CA ASP A 193 -4.76 -23.83 -13.98
C ASP A 193 -4.79 -25.28 -14.51
N GLY A 194 -3.87 -25.67 -15.41
CA GLY A 194 -3.70 -27.05 -15.90
C GLY A 194 -2.87 -27.97 -14.98
N ILE A 195 -2.27 -27.41 -13.93
CA ILE A 195 -1.47 -28.14 -12.94
C ILE A 195 -2.35 -28.47 -11.73
N SER A 196 -2.20 -29.69 -11.19
CA SER A 196 -2.95 -30.13 -10.01
C SER A 196 -2.73 -29.17 -8.84
N THR A 197 -3.82 -28.81 -8.14
CA THR A 197 -3.83 -27.79 -7.08
C THR A 197 -2.86 -28.08 -5.94
N ASP A 198 -2.53 -29.36 -5.70
CA ASP A 198 -1.63 -29.80 -4.64
C ASP A 198 -0.17 -29.42 -4.91
N SER A 199 0.17 -29.15 -6.18
CA SER A 199 1.51 -28.71 -6.60
C SER A 199 1.65 -27.18 -6.66
N LEU A 200 0.58 -26.41 -6.41
CA LEU A 200 0.61 -24.94 -6.51
C LEU A 200 0.99 -24.28 -5.18
N GLY A 201 1.70 -23.15 -5.27
CA GLY A 201 2.02 -22.24 -4.17
C GLY A 201 0.81 -21.81 -3.34
N ALA A 202 1.06 -21.21 -2.17
CA ALA A 202 -0.02 -20.64 -1.36
C ALA A 202 -0.81 -19.61 -2.19
N ARG A 203 -2.14 -19.66 -2.11
CA ARG A 203 -2.99 -18.67 -2.75
C ARG A 203 -2.63 -17.28 -2.22
N SER A 204 -2.55 -16.31 -3.13
CA SER A 204 -2.38 -14.91 -2.73
C SER A 204 -3.50 -14.52 -1.73
N PRO A 205 -3.17 -13.89 -0.59
CA PRO A 205 -4.15 -13.48 0.42
C PRO A 205 -5.29 -12.62 -0.17
N LEU A 206 -5.01 -11.85 -1.22
CA LEU A 206 -6.00 -11.02 -1.90
C LEU A 206 -7.01 -11.84 -2.70
N LEU A 207 -6.55 -12.94 -3.31
CA LEU A 207 -7.40 -13.82 -4.11
C LEU A 207 -8.32 -14.63 -3.20
N GLN A 208 -7.79 -15.09 -2.06
CA GLN A 208 -8.58 -15.73 -1.01
C GLN A 208 -9.67 -14.81 -0.47
N ARG A 209 -9.32 -13.55 -0.15
CA ARG A 209 -10.29 -12.55 0.31
C ARG A 209 -11.37 -12.24 -0.73
N ARG A 210 -11.02 -12.23 -2.02
CA ARG A 210 -11.99 -12.02 -3.11
C ARG A 210 -12.96 -13.19 -3.22
N LEU A 211 -12.49 -14.42 -3.03
CA LEU A 211 -13.32 -15.63 -3.04
C LEU A 211 -14.28 -15.67 -1.85
N GLU A 212 -13.82 -15.28 -0.67
CA GLU A 212 -14.66 -15.13 0.54
C GLU A 212 -15.76 -14.10 0.34
N LEU A 213 -15.44 -12.94 -0.24
CA LEU A 213 -16.44 -11.91 -0.57
C LEU A 213 -17.45 -12.40 -1.62
N GLN A 214 -17.01 -13.19 -2.59
CA GLN A 214 -17.91 -13.78 -3.58
C GLN A 214 -18.84 -14.83 -2.96
N ASN A 215 -18.33 -15.65 -2.03
CA ASN A 215 -19.14 -16.60 -1.28
C ASN A 215 -20.15 -15.90 -0.36
N GLN A 216 -19.77 -14.78 0.25
CA GLN A 216 -20.70 -13.93 1.03
C GLN A 216 -21.80 -13.32 0.15
N ARG A 217 -21.49 -12.96 -1.10
CA ARG A 217 -22.48 -12.46 -2.08
C ARG A 217 -23.48 -13.51 -2.55
N ASN A 218 -23.13 -14.79 -2.46
CA ASN A 218 -24.02 -15.90 -2.82
C ASN A 218 -24.94 -16.33 -1.66
N ALA A 219 -24.86 -15.68 -0.49
CA ALA A 219 -25.79 -15.90 0.61
C ALA A 219 -27.17 -15.26 0.32
N PRO A 220 -28.29 -15.82 0.85
CA PRO A 220 -29.64 -15.37 0.52
C PRO A 220 -29.89 -13.90 0.90
N PRO A 221 -30.61 -13.13 0.06
CA PRO A 221 -30.67 -11.67 0.17
C PRO A 221 -31.61 -11.18 1.29
N ALA A 222 -31.13 -10.20 2.06
CA ALA A 222 -31.93 -9.31 2.91
C ALA A 222 -32.45 -8.12 2.08
N PRO A 223 -33.54 -7.45 2.48
CA PRO A 223 -34.20 -6.40 1.69
C PRO A 223 -33.27 -5.24 1.34
N SER A 224 -33.26 -4.86 0.06
CA SER A 224 -32.25 -4.03 -0.59
C SER A 224 -32.50 -2.52 -0.41
N MET A 225 -31.52 -1.86 0.22
CA MET A 225 -31.31 -0.40 0.09
C MET A 225 -30.42 -0.11 -1.14
N PRO A 226 -30.56 1.08 -1.77
CA PRO A 226 -29.68 1.50 -2.86
C PRO A 226 -28.21 1.50 -2.41
N GLN A 227 -27.35 0.83 -3.18
CA GLN A 227 -25.92 0.67 -2.90
C GLN A 227 -25.09 1.51 -3.88
N ILE A 228 -24.44 2.55 -3.39
CA ILE A 228 -23.54 3.37 -4.20
C ILE A 228 -22.12 2.85 -4.05
N THR A 229 -21.52 2.49 -5.18
CA THR A 229 -20.17 1.93 -5.27
C THR A 229 -19.17 3.02 -5.66
N ILE A 230 -18.41 3.55 -4.72
CA ILE A 230 -17.36 4.52 -5.00
C ILE A 230 -16.11 3.77 -5.47
N ASN A 231 -15.58 4.13 -6.63
CA ASN A 231 -14.33 3.56 -7.13
C ASN A 231 -13.22 4.62 -7.09
N LEU A 232 -12.23 4.41 -6.22
CA LEU A 232 -11.05 5.27 -6.11
C LEU A 232 -9.88 4.69 -6.92
N PRO A 233 -9.31 5.43 -7.88
CA PRO A 233 -8.14 5.00 -8.65
C PRO A 233 -6.93 4.70 -7.73
N ASP A 234 -6.21 3.60 -8.00
CA ASP A 234 -5.09 3.16 -7.14
C ASP A 234 -3.81 3.98 -7.35
N MET A 235 -3.71 4.69 -8.49
CA MET A 235 -2.45 5.23 -8.99
C MET A 235 -1.93 6.43 -8.18
N MET A 236 -2.70 6.92 -7.20
CA MET A 236 -2.35 8.13 -6.43
C MET A 236 -2.13 7.88 -4.94
N ARG A 237 -2.19 6.62 -4.47
CA ARG A 237 -1.82 6.30 -3.08
C ARG A 237 -0.35 6.64 -2.80
N GLN A 238 0.52 6.63 -3.81
CA GLN A 238 1.93 7.00 -3.64
C GLN A 238 2.17 8.50 -3.43
N GLN A 239 1.22 9.36 -3.81
CA GLN A 239 1.39 10.82 -3.71
C GLN A 239 0.89 11.40 -2.39
N PHE A 240 -0.04 10.70 -1.73
CA PHE A 240 -0.65 11.15 -0.46
C PHE A 240 -0.36 10.23 0.72
N GLN A 241 0.36 9.12 0.51
CA GLN A 241 0.85 8.33 1.64
C GLN A 241 2.08 9.03 2.25
N PRO A 242 2.05 9.39 3.54
CA PRO A 242 3.30 9.62 4.26
C PRO A 242 4.20 8.37 4.12
N PRO A 243 5.54 8.53 4.16
CA PRO A 243 6.46 7.42 3.97
C PRO A 243 6.13 6.24 4.90
N PRO A 244 6.22 5.00 4.42
CA PRO A 244 5.70 3.84 5.14
C PRO A 244 6.41 3.68 6.50
N PRO A 245 5.66 3.49 7.60
CA PRO A 245 6.27 3.15 8.88
C PRO A 245 6.89 1.74 8.82
N LEU A 246 8.05 1.61 9.46
CA LEU A 246 8.78 0.34 9.62
C LEU A 246 7.90 -0.75 10.27
N PRO A 247 8.10 -2.03 9.93
CA PRO A 247 7.20 -3.10 10.34
C PRO A 247 7.33 -3.40 11.84
N LEU A 248 6.23 -3.34 12.58
CA LEU A 248 6.10 -3.92 13.90
C LEU A 248 4.86 -4.85 13.99
N GLN A 249 5.05 -5.85 14.84
CA GLN A 249 4.33 -7.08 15.21
C GLN A 249 2.83 -6.96 15.59
N PRO A 250 2.11 -8.08 15.85
CA PRO A 250 0.65 -8.16 15.93
C PRO A 250 0.02 -7.38 17.09
N ALA A 251 -1.16 -6.82 16.83
CA ALA A 251 -1.89 -5.91 17.71
C ALA A 251 -2.73 -6.61 18.81
N LEU A 252 -2.61 -6.08 20.03
CA LEU A 252 -3.63 -6.11 21.10
C LEU A 252 -4.59 -4.91 20.93
N PRO A 253 -5.81 -4.94 21.52
CA PRO A 253 -6.90 -4.02 21.19
C PRO A 253 -6.62 -2.56 21.61
N ALA A 254 -6.98 -1.65 20.71
CA ALA A 254 -6.74 -0.22 20.81
C ALA A 254 -7.66 0.47 21.81
N LEU A 255 -7.07 1.07 22.85
CA LEU A 255 -7.62 2.23 23.54
C LEU A 255 -6.99 3.47 22.90
N THR A 256 -7.79 4.23 22.15
CA THR A 256 -7.41 5.54 21.61
C THR A 256 -7.41 6.56 22.74
N HIS A 257 -6.23 6.78 23.32
CA HIS A 257 -5.91 8.00 24.04
C HIS A 257 -4.79 8.67 23.24
N GLU A 258 -5.02 9.89 22.73
CA GLU A 258 -3.94 10.72 22.19
C GLU A 258 -2.95 10.96 23.34
N SER A 259 -1.92 10.12 23.42
CA SER A 259 -0.90 10.25 24.45
C SER A 259 0.02 11.39 24.03
N VAL A 260 0.03 12.46 24.82
CA VAL A 260 1.06 13.50 24.72
C VAL A 260 2.42 12.80 24.71
N PRO A 261 3.31 13.09 23.74
CA PRO A 261 4.59 12.41 23.61
C PRO A 261 5.56 12.90 24.70
N MET A 262 5.35 12.43 25.93
CA MET A 262 6.28 12.59 27.04
C MET A 262 7.55 11.77 26.77
N LEU A 263 8.67 12.21 27.34
CA LEU A 263 9.95 11.53 27.18
C LEU A 263 9.95 10.14 27.84
N VAL A 264 9.23 9.99 28.96
CA VAL A 264 8.88 8.68 29.56
C VAL A 264 7.42 8.35 29.20
N PRO A 265 7.17 7.34 28.36
CA PRO A 265 5.82 6.88 28.07
C PRO A 265 5.02 6.56 29.34
N HIS A 266 3.74 6.94 29.38
CA HIS A 266 2.85 6.76 30.54
C HIS A 266 2.75 5.32 31.11
N PRO A 267 2.95 4.21 30.35
CA PRO A 267 2.93 2.88 30.96
C PRO A 267 4.24 2.47 31.64
N LEU A 268 5.34 3.22 31.48
CA LEU A 268 6.64 2.85 32.04
C LEU A 268 6.85 3.45 33.44
N VAL A 269 7.37 2.65 34.36
CA VAL A 269 7.72 3.11 35.70
C VAL A 269 9.12 3.74 35.63
N PRO A 270 9.31 4.99 36.07
CA PRO A 270 10.63 5.62 36.11
C PRO A 270 11.62 4.74 36.88
N GLY A 271 12.81 4.53 36.31
CA GLY A 271 13.87 3.77 36.94
C GLY A 271 14.45 4.45 38.20
N PRO A 272 15.51 3.88 38.80
CA PRO A 272 16.16 4.48 39.96
C PRO A 272 16.68 5.90 39.66
N LYS A 273 16.60 6.80 40.66
CA LYS A 273 17.11 8.16 40.54
C LYS A 273 18.63 8.14 40.36
N LEU A 274 19.09 8.66 39.23
CA LEU A 274 20.50 8.78 38.87
C LEU A 274 20.84 10.24 38.56
N ASP A 275 22.10 10.64 38.77
CA ASP A 275 22.63 11.89 38.23
C ASP A 275 22.68 11.80 36.69
N ILE A 276 22.41 12.92 36.00
CA ILE A 276 22.39 12.94 34.53
C ILE A 276 23.72 12.48 33.94
N ASN A 277 24.87 12.81 34.55
CA ASN A 277 26.16 12.37 34.05
C ASN A 277 26.32 10.85 34.16
N VAL A 278 25.91 10.29 35.31
CA VAL A 278 25.96 8.83 35.55
C VAL A 278 25.02 8.11 34.60
N PHE A 279 23.84 8.66 34.35
CA PHE A 279 22.91 8.13 33.36
C PHE A 279 23.51 8.14 31.95
N CYS A 280 24.02 9.28 31.46
CA CYS A 280 24.62 9.36 30.13
C CYS A 280 25.82 8.41 29.98
N GLN A 281 26.65 8.26 31.00
CA GLN A 281 27.75 7.28 31.01
C GLN A 281 27.26 5.83 30.95
N ASN A 282 26.26 5.47 31.75
CA ASN A 282 25.73 4.10 31.78
C ASN A 282 25.12 3.65 30.45
N TYR A 283 24.56 4.57 29.68
CA TYR A 283 23.90 4.30 28.40
C TYR A 283 24.72 4.75 27.18
N ASN A 284 26.00 5.10 27.36
CA ASN A 284 26.91 5.56 26.30
C ASN A 284 26.34 6.70 25.44
N LEU A 285 25.66 7.65 26.08
CA LEU A 285 25.16 8.86 25.41
C LEU A 285 26.28 9.88 25.23
N ASP A 286 26.18 10.69 24.18
CA ASP A 286 27.15 11.76 23.91
C ASP A 286 27.26 12.72 25.12
N PRO A 287 28.48 13.08 25.57
CA PRO A 287 28.67 14.03 26.68
C PRO A 287 28.02 15.40 26.45
N GLU A 288 27.78 15.82 25.19
CA GLU A 288 27.05 17.05 24.89
C GLU A 288 25.59 16.98 25.38
N ILE A 289 24.96 15.80 25.38
CA ILE A 289 23.59 15.61 25.88
C ILE A 289 23.53 15.92 27.37
N ALA A 290 24.50 15.43 28.15
CA ALA A 290 24.60 15.72 29.58
C ALA A 290 24.83 17.22 29.82
N ALA A 291 25.70 17.86 29.04
CA ALA A 291 25.98 19.28 29.15
C ALA A 291 24.72 20.14 28.93
N ARG A 292 23.91 19.85 27.90
CA ARG A 292 22.67 20.58 27.62
C ARG A 292 21.63 20.40 28.74
N PHE A 293 21.49 19.19 29.30
CA PHE A 293 20.59 19.01 30.45
C PHE A 293 21.05 19.81 31.67
N LEU A 294 22.35 19.81 31.99
CA LEU A 294 22.90 20.54 33.14
C LEU A 294 22.84 22.06 32.97
N GLU A 295 23.02 22.55 31.74
CA GLU A 295 22.84 23.96 31.39
C GLU A 295 21.43 24.46 31.77
N HIS A 296 20.42 23.65 31.45
CA HIS A 296 19.01 23.89 31.76
C HIS A 296 18.58 23.41 33.16
N LYS A 297 19.54 23.13 34.05
CA LYS A 297 19.34 22.76 35.46
C LYS A 297 18.64 21.42 35.70
N TYR A 298 18.58 20.54 34.71
CA TYR A 298 18.18 19.15 34.89
C TYR A 298 19.36 18.36 35.48
N ARG A 299 19.30 18.03 36.78
CA ARG A 299 20.39 17.35 37.50
C ARG A 299 20.21 15.84 37.67
N THR A 300 18.97 15.37 37.66
CA THR A 300 18.62 13.98 37.99
C THR A 300 17.64 13.40 36.98
N THR A 301 17.69 12.10 36.71
CA THR A 301 16.77 11.38 35.80
C THR A 301 15.29 11.49 36.19
N ASP A 302 15.01 11.86 37.44
CA ASP A 302 13.67 12.12 37.98
C ASP A 302 12.93 13.25 37.24
N SER A 303 13.63 14.12 36.52
CA SER A 303 13.00 15.17 35.70
C SER A 303 12.47 14.66 34.36
N PHE A 304 12.95 13.52 33.85
CA PHE A 304 12.55 13.01 32.52
C PHE A 304 11.06 12.74 32.38
N ARG A 305 10.36 12.44 33.49
CA ARG A 305 8.90 12.25 33.51
C ARG A 305 8.09 13.52 33.24
N TYR A 306 8.71 14.69 33.33
CA TYR A 306 8.06 15.98 33.11
C TYR A 306 8.49 16.63 31.79
N ILE A 307 9.45 16.04 31.07
CA ILE A 307 9.97 16.62 29.83
C ILE A 307 9.17 16.12 28.65
N GLU A 308 8.66 17.06 27.85
CA GLU A 308 8.02 16.75 26.58
C GLU A 308 9.05 16.68 25.44
N VAL A 309 8.77 15.88 24.40
CA VAL A 309 9.66 15.80 23.24
C VAL A 309 9.73 17.13 22.46
N LYS A 310 8.72 17.98 22.59
CA LYS A 310 8.77 19.34 22.06
C LYS A 310 9.80 20.20 22.80
N GLU A 311 9.84 20.12 24.13
CA GLU A 311 10.81 20.85 24.95
C GLU A 311 12.24 20.41 24.60
N LEU A 312 12.49 19.12 24.34
CA LEU A 312 13.82 18.67 23.86
C LEU A 312 14.24 19.36 22.55
N LYS A 313 13.31 19.60 21.62
CA LYS A 313 13.63 20.36 20.40
C LYS A 313 13.95 21.82 20.72
N GLU A 314 13.25 22.42 21.69
CA GLU A 314 13.50 23.78 22.16
C GLU A 314 14.84 23.90 22.90
N LEU A 315 15.30 22.83 23.56
CA LEU A 315 16.64 22.69 24.14
C LEU A 315 17.74 22.45 23.09
N GLY A 316 17.39 22.43 21.80
CA GLY A 316 18.34 22.29 20.69
C GLY A 316 18.78 20.86 20.39
N PHE A 317 18.09 19.83 20.90
CA PHE A 317 18.40 18.45 20.56
C PHE A 317 18.05 18.11 19.10
N ALA A 318 18.99 17.50 18.39
CA ALA A 318 18.77 16.96 17.06
C ALA A 318 17.88 15.72 17.11
N ALA A 319 17.21 15.39 15.99
CA ALA A 319 16.31 14.24 15.94
C ALA A 319 16.99 12.90 16.28
N GLY A 320 18.27 12.74 15.93
CA GLY A 320 19.08 11.57 16.28
C GLY A 320 19.34 11.46 17.78
N GLU A 321 19.78 12.55 18.42
CA GLU A 321 20.02 12.61 19.87
C GLU A 321 18.73 12.31 20.67
N ILE A 322 17.58 12.82 20.21
CA ILE A 322 16.27 12.53 20.81
C ILE A 322 15.93 11.03 20.71
N ALA A 323 16.25 10.39 19.59
CA ALA A 323 16.01 8.96 19.41
C ALA A 323 16.90 8.10 20.32
N GLU A 324 18.18 8.45 20.44
CA GLU A 324 19.14 7.78 21.35
C GLU A 324 18.73 7.95 22.81
N LEU A 325 18.34 9.17 23.21
CA LEU A 325 17.85 9.44 24.56
C LEU A 325 16.58 8.62 24.89
N ARG A 326 15.64 8.51 23.93
CA ARG A 326 14.45 7.67 24.09
C ARG A 326 14.81 6.19 24.25
N ALA A 327 15.78 5.70 23.50
CA ALA A 327 16.25 4.32 23.62
C ALA A 327 16.89 4.07 25.01
N ALA A 328 17.72 4.99 25.49
CA ALA A 328 18.33 4.91 26.82
C ALA A 328 17.27 4.95 27.95
N ILE A 329 16.25 5.81 27.82
CA ILE A 329 15.16 5.90 28.79
C ILE A 329 14.30 4.65 28.79
N ALA A 330 14.01 4.07 27.62
CA ALA A 330 13.30 2.80 27.52
C ALA A 330 14.06 1.63 28.15
N ALA A 331 15.40 1.67 28.15
CA ALA A 331 16.24 0.68 28.83
C ALA A 331 16.37 0.92 30.35
N TRP A 332 16.25 2.17 30.79
CA TRP A 332 16.32 2.56 32.21
C TRP A 332 15.00 2.42 32.96
N ALA A 333 13.89 2.77 32.31
CA ALA A 333 12.55 2.63 32.87
C ALA A 333 12.10 1.16 32.80
N THR A 334 11.32 0.73 33.79
CA THR A 334 10.88 -0.67 33.95
C THR A 334 9.39 -0.85 33.82
#